data_AF-A0A954RZ09-F1
#
_entry.id   AF-A0A954RZ09-F1
#
_cell.length_a   1.000
_cell.length_b   1.000
_cell.length_c   1.000
_cell.angle_alpha   90.00
_cell.angle_beta   90.00
_cell.angle_gamma   90.00
#
_symmetry.space_group_name_H-M   'P 1'
#
loop_
_entity.id
_entity.type
_entity.pdbx_description
1 polymer ?
#
loop_
_entity_poly.entity_id
_entity_poly.type
_entity_poly.pdbx_seq_one_letter_code
_entity_poly.pdbx_strand_id
1 'polypeptide(L)' 'MNNASYRYAVKWIALNDSWGDPEALDPESVQHQITVVLIADLFGVLREKVAQDVVKERKKHDS' A
#
# COMPACT_ATOMS: atom_id res chain seq x y z
N MET A 1 -5.05 12.35 20.56
CA MET A 1 -5.26 11.77 19.21
C MET A 1 -4.22 10.69 19.02
N ASN A 2 -4.61 9.46 18.68
CA ASN A 2 -3.62 8.43 18.30
C ASN A 2 -2.96 8.88 16.98
N ASN A 3 -1.62 8.93 16.97
CA ASN A 3 -0.87 9.30 15.77
C ASN A 3 -1.21 8.35 14.62
N ALA A 4 -1.32 8.87 13.40
CA ALA A 4 -1.47 8.04 12.21
C ALA A 4 -0.29 7.06 12.11
N SER A 5 -0.57 5.79 11.77
CA SER A 5 0.45 4.74 11.68
C SER A 5 0.65 4.31 10.24
N TYR A 6 1.86 4.52 9.72
CA TYR A 6 2.25 4.09 8.37
C TYR A 6 2.04 2.59 8.18
N ARG A 7 2.49 1.78 9.15
CA ARG A 7 2.35 0.32 9.10
C ARG A 7 0.89 -0.12 9.03
N TYR A 8 0.01 0.57 9.77
CA TYR A 8 -1.41 0.29 9.72
C TYR A 8 -2.02 0.65 8.37
N ALA A 9 -1.65 1.82 7.81
CA ALA A 9 -2.12 2.24 6.49
C ALA A 9 -1.70 1.27 5.37
N VAL A 10 -0.42 0.86 5.34
CA VAL A 10 0.08 -0.16 4.39
C VAL A 10 -0.72 -1.45 4.49
N LYS A 11 -0.94 -1.95 5.72
CA LYS A 11 -1.73 -3.17 5.93
C LYS A 11 -3.18 -3.02 5.49
N TRP A 12 -3.77 -1.86 5.73
CA TRP A 12 -5.13 -1.59 5.31
C TRP A 12 -5.24 -1.56 3.79
N ILE A 13 -4.34 -0.85 3.09
CA ILE A 13 -4.31 -0.81 1.62
C ILE A 13 -4.12 -2.21 1.05
N ALA A 14 -3.17 -2.97 1.62
CA ALA A 14 -2.94 -4.34 1.24
C ALA A 14 -4.27 -5.09 1.27
N LEU A 15 -4.96 -5.17 2.40
CA LEU A 15 -6.14 -6.03 2.56
C LEU A 15 -7.45 -5.53 1.92
N ASN A 16 -7.54 -4.29 1.44
CA ASN A 16 -8.81 -3.70 1.02
C ASN A 16 -8.80 -3.16 -0.42
N ASP A 17 -7.72 -2.51 -0.84
CA ASP A 17 -7.73 -1.73 -2.07
C ASP A 17 -7.30 -2.60 -3.26
N SER A 18 -8.19 -2.81 -4.24
CA SER A 18 -7.93 -3.65 -5.43
C SER A 18 -7.32 -5.04 -5.11
N TRP A 19 -7.60 -5.59 -3.92
CA TRP A 19 -7.12 -6.92 -3.54
C TRP A 19 -7.80 -7.97 -4.42
N GLY A 20 -7.00 -8.76 -5.13
CA GLY A 20 -7.47 -9.81 -6.05
C GLY A 20 -7.45 -9.41 -7.53
N ASP A 21 -7.13 -8.15 -7.86
CA ASP A 21 -6.89 -7.75 -9.24
C ASP A 21 -5.56 -8.36 -9.75
N PRO A 22 -5.46 -8.73 -11.05
CA PRO A 22 -4.22 -9.29 -11.60
C PRO A 22 -2.99 -8.42 -11.39
N GLU A 23 -3.19 -7.11 -11.34
CA GLU A 23 -2.13 -6.09 -11.19
C GLU A 23 -1.85 -5.75 -9.73
N ALA A 24 -2.57 -6.35 -8.77
CA ALA A 24 -2.42 -6.07 -7.34
C ALA A 24 -1.05 -6.47 -6.77
N LEU A 25 -0.27 -7.30 -7.48
CA LEU A 25 1.08 -7.70 -7.06
C LEU A 25 2.20 -6.98 -7.81
N ASP A 26 1.86 -6.08 -8.73
CA ASP A 26 2.82 -5.26 -9.45
C ASP A 26 3.01 -3.89 -8.76
N PRO A 27 4.20 -3.60 -8.20
CA PRO A 27 4.46 -2.32 -7.55
C PRO A 27 4.28 -1.12 -8.49
N GLU A 28 4.54 -1.28 -9.80
CA GLU A 28 4.40 -0.20 -10.78
C GLU A 28 2.93 0.21 -10.91
N SER A 29 2.02 -0.76 -10.99
CA SER A 29 0.58 -0.53 -10.99
C SER A 29 0.08 0.05 -9.65
N VAL A 30 0.57 -0.51 -8.54
CA VAL A 30 0.12 -0.12 -7.18
C VAL A 30 0.51 1.31 -6.82
N GLN A 31 1.65 1.83 -7.29
CA GLN A 31 2.08 3.20 -6.95
C GLN A 31 1.13 4.30 -7.49
N HIS A 32 0.30 3.97 -8.47
CA HIS A 32 -0.66 4.87 -9.08
C HIS A 32 -2.01 4.87 -8.35
N GLN A 33 -2.21 3.98 -7.38
CA GLN A 33 -3.44 3.97 -6.56
C GLN A 33 -3.53 5.25 -5.74
N ILE A 34 -4.70 5.89 -5.76
CA ILE A 34 -4.91 7.18 -5.07
C ILE A 34 -4.58 7.10 -3.58
N THR A 35 -4.91 5.97 -2.93
CA THR A 35 -4.60 5.71 -1.52
C THR A 35 -3.10 5.65 -1.28
N VAL A 36 -2.32 5.05 -2.18
CA VAL A 36 -0.86 5.00 -2.11
C VAL A 36 -0.26 6.40 -2.24
N VAL A 37 -0.77 7.22 -3.17
CA VAL A 37 -0.36 8.63 -3.30
C VAL A 37 -0.61 9.40 -2.00
N LEU A 38 -1.82 9.28 -1.42
CA LEU A 38 -2.19 9.99 -0.19
C LEU A 38 -1.35 9.54 1.02
N ILE A 39 -1.04 8.25 1.14
CA ILE A 39 -0.19 7.74 2.22
C ILE A 39 1.28 8.17 2.04
N ALA A 40 1.79 8.20 0.81
CA ALA A 40 3.11 8.73 0.52
C ALA A 40 3.25 10.19 0.98
N ASP A 41 2.27 11.03 0.62
CA ASP A 41 2.23 12.44 1.01
C ASP A 41 2.08 12.61 2.53
N LEU A 42 1.20 11.85 3.18
CA LEU A 42 0.93 11.95 4.61
C LEU A 42 2.17 11.62 5.47
N PHE A 43 3.01 10.68 5.02
CA PHE A 43 4.18 10.22 5.77
C PHE A 43 5.51 10.73 5.20
N GLY A 44 5.50 11.53 4.13
CA GLY A 44 6.70 12.11 3.52
C GLY A 44 7.65 11.06 2.93
N VAL A 45 7.10 10.02 2.30
CA VAL A 45 7.86 8.93 1.66
C VAL A 45 7.55 8.84 0.17
N LEU A 46 8.36 8.11 -0.59
CA LEU A 46 8.13 7.89 -2.02
C LEU A 46 6.95 6.95 -2.27
N ARG A 47 6.17 7.19 -3.32
CA ARG A 47 5.04 6.33 -3.72
C ARG A 47 5.49 4.91 -4.05
N GLU A 48 6.62 4.80 -4.74
CA GLU A 48 7.28 3.53 -5.07
C GLU A 48 7.55 2.71 -3.80
N LYS A 49 7.99 3.38 -2.72
CA LYS A 49 8.23 2.72 -1.44
C LYS A 49 6.94 2.19 -0.82
N VAL A 50 5.88 3.00 -0.80
CA VAL A 50 4.57 2.58 -0.27
C VAL A 50 4.03 1.40 -1.07
N ALA A 51 4.11 1.45 -2.40
CA ALA A 51 3.68 0.37 -3.27
C ALA A 51 4.42 -0.94 -3.00
N GLN A 52 5.76 -0.89 -2.86
CA GLN A 52 6.57 -2.06 -2.48
C GLN A 52 6.17 -2.63 -1.12
N ASP A 53 5.94 -1.78 -0.13
CA ASP A 53 5.53 -2.21 1.21
C ASP A 53 4.13 -2.86 1.18
N VAL A 54 3.20 -2.30 0.39
CA VAL A 54 1.85 -2.87 0.16
C VAL A 54 1.96 -4.25 -0.48
N VAL A 55 2.68 -4.39 -1.60
CA VAL A 55 2.85 -5.67 -2.30
C VAL A 55 3.52 -6.71 -1.39
N LYS A 56 4.52 -6.30 -0.60
CA LYS A 56 5.15 -7.18 0.39
C LYS A 56 4.16 -7.65 1.46
N GLU A 57 3.25 -6.80 1.92
CA GLU A 57 2.21 -7.17 2.87
C GLU A 57 1.15 -8.08 2.22
N ARG A 58 0.76 -7.83 0.97
CA ARG A 58 -0.18 -8.71 0.22
C ARG A 58 0.33 -10.14 0.11
N LYS A 59 1.60 -10.31 -0.26
CA LYS A 59 2.25 -11.62 -0.35
C LYS A 59 2.25 -12.45 0.94
N LYS A 60 2.12 -11.83 2.12
CA LYS A 60 2.03 -12.56 3.40
C LYS A 60 0.66 -13.18 3.65
N HIS A 61 -0.35 -12.71 2.93
CA HIS A 61 -1.76 -13.01 3.14
C HIS A 61 -2.34 -13.87 2.00
N ASP A 62 -1.61 -14.02 0.88
CA ASP A 62 -1.88 -15.00 -0.20
C ASP A 62 -1.34 -16.42 0.09
N SER A 63 -0.81 -16.67 1.30
CA SER A 63 -0.34 -17.99 1.77
C SER A 63 -1.36 -18.64 2.70
#